data_AF-W6NDY0-F1
#
_entry.id   AF-W6NDY0-F1
#
_cell.length_a   1.000
_cell.length_b   1.000
_cell.length_c   1.000
_cell.angle_alpha   90.00
_cell.angle_beta   90.00
_cell.angle_gamma   90.00
#
_symmetry.space_group_name_H-M   'P 1'
#
loop_
_entity.id
_entity.type
_entity.pdbx_description
1 polymer ?
#
loop_
_entity_poly.entity_id
_entity_poly.type
_entity_poly.pdbx_seq_one_letter_code
_entity_poly.pdbx_strand_id
1 'polypeptide(L)'
;MEEDLQVKASLVEGDDSLPKAANMRFMAYNCSLEEEATKLTENCERFPNRNGFTEADKNFATIDSNEKNGGISVASQAALDWWSKKSQWPSLKGIASNDNEAIPFLLVVNLCKKGDTSFYNVACIYGRGLEVGRELYKEGPAPCTNCTECYKGVLCKKVL
;
A
#
# COMPACT_ATOMS: atom_id res chain seq x y z
N MET A 1 11.64 -9.21 -9.03
CA MET A 1 12.00 -9.13 -7.59
C MET A 1 12.92 -7.94 -7.28
N GLU A 2 13.72 -7.45 -8.24
CA GLU A 2 14.54 -6.24 -8.07
C GLU A 2 13.76 -4.92 -8.12
N GLU A 3 12.72 -4.79 -8.96
CA GLU A 3 11.86 -3.58 -9.00
C GLU A 3 11.13 -3.32 -7.67
N ASP A 4 10.75 -4.39 -6.96
CA ASP A 4 10.04 -4.30 -5.68
C ASP A 4 10.93 -3.77 -4.53
N LEU A 5 12.25 -3.85 -4.71
CA LEU A 5 13.24 -3.21 -3.82
C LEU A 5 13.42 -1.72 -4.13
N GLN A 6 13.33 -1.31 -5.41
CA GLN A 6 13.52 0.09 -5.82
C GLN A 6 12.42 1.01 -5.28
N VAL A 7 11.16 0.56 -5.29
CA VAL A 7 10.03 1.35 -4.73
C VAL A 7 10.22 1.58 -3.23
N LYS A 8 10.67 0.55 -2.49
CA LYS A 8 10.93 0.63 -1.04
C LYS A 8 12.15 1.50 -0.70
N ALA A 9 13.16 1.55 -1.57
CA ALA A 9 14.30 2.45 -1.41
C ALA A 9 13.89 3.92 -1.61
N SER A 10 13.06 4.24 -2.62
CA SER A 10 12.65 5.62 -2.93
C SER A 10 11.91 6.33 -1.79
N LEU A 11 11.11 5.59 -1.02
CA LEU A 11 10.39 6.10 0.17
C LEU A 11 11.33 6.48 1.32
N VAL A 12 12.38 5.70 1.48
CA VAL A 12 13.27 5.83 2.63
C VAL A 12 14.36 6.85 2.36
N GLU A 13 14.91 6.84 1.15
CA GLU A 13 15.93 7.79 0.71
C GLU A 13 15.35 9.18 0.48
N GLY A 14 14.02 9.27 0.32
CA GLY A 14 13.32 10.49 -0.05
C GLY A 14 13.54 10.84 -1.51
N ASP A 15 12.55 11.50 -2.10
CA ASP A 15 12.71 12.21 -3.37
C ASP A 15 12.26 13.66 -3.18
N ASP A 16 12.25 14.47 -4.24
CA ASP A 16 11.82 15.87 -4.15
C ASP A 16 10.38 16.04 -3.60
N SER A 17 9.58 14.97 -3.59
CA SER A 17 8.18 14.97 -3.12
C SER A 17 7.96 14.39 -1.73
N LEU A 18 8.84 13.51 -1.23
CA LEU A 18 8.69 12.85 0.08
C LEU A 18 9.96 12.98 0.96
N PRO A 19 9.86 13.55 2.17
CA PRO A 19 10.99 13.65 3.09
C PRO A 19 11.45 12.28 3.58
N LYS A 20 12.73 12.16 3.92
CA LYS A 20 13.30 10.93 4.51
C LYS A 20 12.59 10.52 5.79
N ALA A 21 12.32 9.22 5.94
CA ALA A 21 11.64 8.66 7.09
C ALA A 21 12.61 8.23 8.20
N ALA A 22 12.51 8.84 9.38
CA ALA A 22 13.32 8.50 10.56
C ALA A 22 12.92 7.17 11.21
N ASN A 23 11.65 6.76 11.06
CA ASN A 23 11.06 5.64 11.80
C ASN A 23 10.23 4.67 10.94
N MET A 24 10.43 4.63 9.62
CA MET A 24 9.67 3.73 8.73
C MET A 24 9.88 2.28 9.13
N ARG A 25 8.81 1.53 9.38
CA ARG A 25 8.90 0.13 9.86
C ARG A 25 8.82 -0.86 8.71
N PHE A 26 9.50 -1.99 8.87
CA PHE A 26 9.30 -3.14 8.00
C PHE A 26 7.88 -3.70 8.17
N MET A 27 7.18 -3.91 7.06
CA MET A 27 5.88 -4.59 7.03
C MET A 27 6.07 -6.10 7.05
N ALA A 28 5.39 -6.79 7.96
CA ALA A 28 5.39 -8.24 8.02
C ALA A 28 4.03 -8.77 7.53
N TYR A 29 4.08 -9.85 6.77
CA TYR A 29 2.90 -10.59 6.35
C TYR A 29 2.13 -11.13 7.56
N ASN A 30 0.80 -11.10 7.50
CA ASN A 30 -0.09 -11.56 8.55
C ASN A 30 -1.26 -12.34 7.94
N CYS A 31 -1.38 -13.63 8.26
CA CYS A 31 -2.41 -14.50 7.70
C CYS A 31 -3.84 -14.06 8.06
N SER A 32 -4.07 -13.49 9.25
CA SER A 32 -5.41 -13.02 9.65
C SER A 32 -5.87 -11.84 8.80
N LEU A 33 -4.95 -10.92 8.49
CA LEU A 33 -5.25 -9.79 7.58
C LEU A 33 -5.44 -10.26 6.14
N GLU A 34 -4.73 -11.32 5.72
CA GLU A 34 -4.96 -11.96 4.43
C GLU A 34 -6.36 -12.60 4.36
N GLU A 35 -6.80 -13.26 5.44
CA GLU A 35 -8.14 -13.83 5.51
C GLU A 35 -9.23 -12.75 5.40
N GLU A 36 -9.04 -11.60 6.05
CA GLU A 36 -9.92 -10.45 5.91
C GLU A 36 -9.92 -9.89 4.48
N ALA A 37 -8.74 -9.74 3.86
CA ALA A 37 -8.62 -9.33 2.47
C ALA A 37 -9.30 -10.32 1.51
N THR A 38 -9.21 -11.62 1.80
CA THR A 38 -9.86 -12.68 1.04
C THR A 38 -11.37 -12.52 1.07
N LYS A 39 -11.96 -12.34 2.26
CA LYS A 39 -13.40 -12.09 2.45
C LYS A 39 -13.89 -10.87 1.66
N LEU A 40 -13.08 -9.83 1.52
CA LEU A 40 -13.45 -8.67 0.69
C LEU A 40 -13.52 -8.99 -0.80
N THR A 41 -12.69 -9.91 -1.29
CA THR A 41 -12.62 -10.24 -2.73
C THR A 41 -13.51 -11.40 -3.14
N GLU A 42 -13.92 -12.26 -2.20
CA GLU A 42 -14.60 -13.54 -2.47
C GLU A 42 -15.97 -13.38 -3.14
N ASN A 43 -16.68 -12.30 -2.84
CA ASN A 43 -18.00 -12.03 -3.41
C ASN A 43 -17.94 -11.71 -4.91
N CYS A 44 -16.75 -11.45 -5.45
CA CYS A 44 -16.55 -11.14 -6.85
C CYS A 44 -17.47 -10.03 -7.37
N GLU A 45 -17.67 -9.02 -6.53
CA GLU A 45 -18.30 -7.76 -6.91
C GLU A 45 -17.20 -6.77 -7.27
N ARG A 46 -17.40 -5.97 -8.32
CA ARG A 46 -16.44 -4.92 -8.65
C ARG A 46 -16.44 -3.90 -7.53
N PHE A 47 -15.25 -3.56 -7.04
CA PHE A 47 -15.15 -2.48 -6.08
C PHE A 47 -15.54 -1.16 -6.75
N PRO A 48 -16.22 -0.25 -6.02
CA PRO A 48 -16.50 1.07 -6.54
C PRO A 48 -15.17 1.79 -6.81
N ASN A 49 -15.15 2.65 -7.84
CA ASN A 49 -14.01 3.54 -8.04
C ASN A 49 -13.80 4.36 -6.78
N ARG A 50 -12.61 4.22 -6.22
CA ARG A 50 -12.17 5.05 -5.12
C ARG A 50 -11.93 6.45 -5.69
N ASN A 51 -12.65 7.42 -5.14
CA ASN A 51 -12.44 8.84 -5.43
C ASN A 51 -11.83 9.56 -4.21
N GLY A 52 -11.41 8.81 -3.19
CA GLY A 52 -10.94 9.32 -1.91
C GLY A 52 -10.61 8.22 -0.89
N PHE A 53 -9.75 8.55 0.08
CA PHE A 53 -9.26 7.60 1.07
C PHE A 53 -10.17 7.55 2.31
N THR A 54 -11.39 7.00 2.18
CA THR A 54 -12.34 6.90 3.32
C THR A 54 -12.00 5.79 4.31
N GLU A 55 -11.14 4.85 3.92
CA GLU A 55 -10.78 3.67 4.70
C GLU A 55 -9.27 3.66 4.91
N ALA A 56 -8.86 3.90 6.16
CA ALA A 56 -7.47 4.09 6.54
C ALA A 56 -6.68 2.79 6.72
N ASP A 57 -7.38 1.68 6.67
CA ASP A 57 -6.92 0.34 6.98
C ASP A 57 -6.96 -0.58 5.77
N LYS A 58 -7.35 -0.10 4.58
CA LYS A 58 -7.35 -0.92 3.37
C LYS A 58 -7.19 -0.19 2.04
N ASN A 59 -6.74 -0.95 1.07
CA ASN A 59 -6.70 -0.60 -0.35
C ASN A 59 -7.37 -1.70 -1.16
N PHE A 60 -8.06 -1.32 -2.22
CA PHE A 60 -8.67 -2.27 -3.14
C PHE A 60 -8.70 -1.73 -4.56
N ALA A 61 -8.75 -2.63 -5.53
CA ALA A 61 -8.85 -2.31 -6.94
C ALA A 61 -9.58 -3.43 -7.69
N THR A 62 -10.23 -3.05 -8.78
CA THR A 62 -10.75 -3.98 -9.78
C THR A 62 -9.99 -3.75 -11.09
N ILE A 63 -9.40 -4.81 -11.64
CA ILE A 63 -8.61 -4.75 -12.88
C ILE A 63 -9.17 -5.77 -13.86
N ASP A 64 -9.53 -5.34 -15.07
CA ASP A 64 -10.08 -6.25 -16.08
C ASP A 64 -9.05 -7.31 -16.48
N SER A 65 -9.51 -8.56 -16.57
CA SER A 65 -8.69 -9.67 -17.00
C SER A 65 -8.50 -9.60 -18.51
N ASN A 66 -7.30 -9.92 -18.97
CA ASN A 66 -6.97 -10.09 -20.37
C ASN A 66 -5.91 -11.18 -20.51
N GLU A 67 -5.59 -11.57 -21.74
CA GLU A 67 -4.64 -12.66 -22.02
C GLU A 67 -3.22 -12.39 -21.53
N LYS A 68 -2.89 -11.12 -21.22
CA LYS A 68 -1.55 -10.68 -20.85
C LYS A 68 -1.37 -10.49 -19.35
N ASN A 69 -2.43 -10.55 -18.54
CA ASN A 69 -2.35 -10.31 -17.10
C ASN A 69 -2.73 -11.54 -16.25
N GLY A 70 -1.82 -11.90 -15.35
CA GLY A 70 -2.02 -12.91 -14.31
C GLY A 70 -2.11 -12.26 -12.92
N GLY A 71 -2.42 -13.07 -11.91
CA GLY A 71 -2.58 -12.58 -10.54
C GLY A 71 -1.37 -11.79 -10.02
N ILE A 72 -0.14 -12.23 -10.32
CA ILE A 72 1.08 -11.53 -9.91
C ILE A 72 1.20 -10.17 -10.59
N SER A 73 1.06 -10.09 -11.92
CA SER A 73 1.16 -8.82 -12.65
C SER A 73 0.06 -7.83 -12.24
N VAL A 74 -1.12 -8.34 -11.92
CA VAL A 74 -2.27 -7.55 -11.45
C VAL A 74 -2.01 -7.00 -10.05
N ALA A 75 -1.44 -7.82 -9.15
CA ALA A 75 -1.00 -7.36 -7.83
C ALA A 75 0.00 -6.21 -7.98
N SER A 76 1.05 -6.41 -8.79
CA SER A 76 2.06 -5.39 -9.06
C SER A 76 1.47 -4.12 -9.65
N GLN A 77 0.56 -4.24 -10.62
CA GLN A 77 -0.13 -3.10 -11.22
C GLN A 77 -0.94 -2.33 -10.17
N ALA A 78 -1.75 -2.99 -9.36
CA ALA A 78 -2.53 -2.34 -8.31
C ALA A 78 -1.64 -1.59 -7.31
N ALA A 79 -0.52 -2.22 -6.91
CA ALA A 79 0.44 -1.61 -6.00
C ALA A 79 1.10 -0.36 -6.61
N LEU A 80 1.48 -0.42 -7.88
CA LEU A 80 2.03 0.72 -8.62
C LEU A 80 1.01 1.84 -8.79
N ASP A 81 -0.24 1.50 -9.12
CA ASP A 81 -1.31 2.48 -9.28
C ASP A 81 -1.57 3.24 -7.97
N TRP A 82 -1.67 2.52 -6.85
CA TRP A 82 -1.78 3.13 -5.53
C TRP A 82 -0.56 3.99 -5.20
N TRP A 83 0.64 3.51 -5.49
CA TRP A 83 1.88 4.25 -5.22
C TRP A 83 2.03 5.52 -6.05
N SER A 84 1.59 5.49 -7.31
CA SER A 84 1.70 6.64 -8.25
C SER A 84 0.95 7.88 -7.76
N LYS A 85 -0.03 7.71 -6.87
CA LYS A 85 -0.82 8.77 -6.25
C LYS A 85 -0.06 9.61 -5.25
N LYS A 86 1.13 9.19 -4.82
CA LYS A 86 2.00 9.97 -3.90
C LYS A 86 2.26 11.40 -4.36
N SER A 87 2.30 11.62 -5.68
CA SER A 87 2.45 12.95 -6.31
C SER A 87 1.32 13.92 -5.98
N GLN A 88 0.17 13.41 -5.52
CA GLN A 88 -1.01 14.18 -5.15
C GLN A 88 -1.02 14.57 -3.67
N TRP A 89 0.02 14.21 -2.89
CA TRP A 89 0.12 14.56 -1.47
C TRP A 89 0.87 15.89 -1.32
N PRO A 90 0.18 17.00 -1.03
CA PRO A 90 0.83 18.30 -0.89
C PRO A 90 1.72 18.37 0.36
N SER A 91 1.44 17.54 1.37
CA SER A 91 2.24 17.38 2.58
C SER A 91 1.95 16.04 3.24
N LEU A 92 2.94 15.48 3.96
CA LEU A 92 2.74 14.33 4.84
C LEU A 92 2.32 14.72 6.26
N LYS A 93 2.27 16.03 6.55
CA LYS A 93 1.82 16.57 7.83
C LYS A 93 0.34 16.85 7.75
N GLY A 94 -0.42 16.20 8.64
CA GLY A 94 -1.85 16.45 8.78
C GLY A 94 -2.67 15.87 7.64
N ILE A 95 -2.27 14.73 7.07
CA ILE A 95 -3.07 14.00 6.07
C ILE A 95 -4.46 13.79 6.63
N ALA A 96 -5.39 14.62 6.18
CA ALA A 96 -6.78 14.58 6.57
C ALA A 96 -7.49 13.53 5.71
N SER A 97 -8.73 13.15 6.04
CA SER A 97 -9.48 12.12 5.31
C SER A 97 -9.71 12.47 3.83
N ASN A 98 -9.50 13.74 3.46
CA ASN A 98 -9.54 14.29 2.10
C ASN A 98 -8.16 14.33 1.41
N ASP A 99 -7.05 14.10 2.11
CA ASP A 99 -5.70 14.08 1.54
C ASP A 99 -5.38 12.67 1.01
N ASN A 100 -6.01 12.38 -0.13
CA ASN A 100 -5.66 11.50 -1.25
C ASN A 100 -4.97 10.12 -1.04
N GLU A 101 -5.30 9.26 -2.00
CA GLU A 101 -5.21 7.80 -2.04
C GLU A 101 -3.83 7.18 -1.73
N ALA A 102 -3.84 6.28 -0.73
CA ALA A 102 -2.96 5.14 -0.46
C ALA A 102 -1.75 5.29 0.48
N ILE A 103 -1.54 4.28 1.34
CA ILE A 103 -0.21 3.83 1.75
C ILE A 103 -0.15 2.32 1.51
N PRO A 104 0.86 1.78 0.83
CA PRO A 104 0.96 0.35 0.50
C PRO A 104 1.65 -0.46 1.64
N PHE A 105 1.64 -1.80 1.82
CA PHE A 105 1.48 -2.99 0.95
C PHE A 105 1.05 -4.28 1.71
N LEU A 106 0.21 -5.13 1.09
CA LEU A 106 0.08 -6.61 1.19
C LEU A 106 -1.17 -7.06 0.40
N LEU A 107 -1.03 -7.84 -0.66
CA LEU A 107 -2.07 -7.97 -1.70
C LEU A 107 -2.68 -9.37 -1.75
N VAL A 108 -3.99 -9.48 -1.59
CA VAL A 108 -4.79 -10.63 -2.02
C VAL A 108 -5.35 -10.34 -3.39
N VAL A 109 -5.21 -11.30 -4.31
CA VAL A 109 -5.75 -11.20 -5.67
C VAL A 109 -6.69 -12.38 -5.91
N ASN A 110 -7.91 -12.07 -6.34
CA ASN A 110 -8.91 -13.06 -6.69
C ASN A 110 -9.40 -12.83 -8.13
N LEU A 111 -9.38 -13.88 -8.95
CA LEU A 111 -9.90 -13.83 -10.32
C LEU A 111 -11.40 -14.13 -10.29
N CYS A 112 -12.18 -13.17 -10.74
CA CYS A 112 -13.63 -13.21 -10.77
C CYS A 112 -14.15 -13.33 -12.20
N LYS A 113 -15.19 -14.15 -12.39
CA LYS A 113 -15.88 -14.33 -13.67
C LYS A 113 -17.37 -14.08 -13.48
N LYS A 114 -17.95 -13.19 -14.28
CA LYS A 114 -19.38 -12.86 -14.26
C LYS A 114 -19.88 -12.70 -15.69
N GLY A 115 -20.65 -13.69 -16.16
CA GLY A 115 -21.03 -13.80 -17.57
C GLY A 115 -19.79 -13.90 -18.47
N ASP A 116 -19.74 -13.10 -19.52
CA ASP A 116 -18.61 -13.04 -20.46
C ASP A 116 -17.46 -12.13 -19.99
N THR A 117 -17.59 -11.54 -18.80
CA THR A 117 -16.55 -10.65 -18.25
C THR A 117 -15.72 -11.39 -17.20
N SER A 118 -14.41 -11.15 -17.23
CA SER A 118 -13.46 -11.61 -16.22
C SER A 118 -12.66 -10.41 -15.70
N PHE A 119 -12.44 -10.34 -14.40
CA PHE A 119 -11.68 -9.28 -13.76
C PHE A 119 -11.03 -9.81 -12.50
N TYR A 120 -10.00 -9.12 -12.04
CA TYR A 120 -9.37 -9.40 -10.76
C TYR A 120 -9.82 -8.38 -9.73
N ASN A 121 -10.19 -8.87 -8.56
CA ASN A 121 -10.30 -8.06 -7.36
C ASN A 121 -8.99 -8.18 -6.58
N VAL A 122 -8.41 -7.02 -6.28
CA VAL A 122 -7.19 -6.90 -5.48
C VAL A 122 -7.56 -6.18 -4.20
N ALA A 123 -7.18 -6.74 -3.05
CA ALA A 123 -7.41 -6.11 -1.75
C ALA A 123 -6.15 -6.20 -0.88
N CYS A 124 -5.99 -5.21 -0.02
CA CYS A 124 -4.91 -5.13 0.96
C CYS A 124 -5.47 -4.57 2.26
N ILE A 125 -5.23 -5.27 3.38
CA ILE A 125 -5.62 -4.82 4.73
C ILE A 125 -4.36 -4.49 5.54
N TYR A 126 -4.41 -3.39 6.29
CA TYR A 126 -3.35 -2.89 7.15
C TYR A 126 -3.71 -3.12 8.62
N GLY A 127 -2.81 -3.77 9.37
CA GLY A 127 -3.06 -4.12 10.77
C GLY A 127 -3.09 -2.95 11.75
N ARG A 128 -2.57 -1.78 11.36
CA ARG A 128 -2.76 -0.52 12.08
C ARG A 128 -3.26 0.49 11.06
N GLY A 129 -4.52 0.88 11.19
CA GLY A 129 -5.09 1.94 10.37
C GLY A 129 -4.33 3.25 10.57
N LEU A 130 -4.28 4.06 9.53
CA LEU A 130 -3.75 5.41 9.65
C LEU A 130 -4.71 6.26 10.48
N GLU A 131 -4.16 7.06 11.38
CA GLU A 131 -4.96 8.04 12.11
C GLU A 131 -5.03 9.32 11.28
N VAL A 132 -6.24 9.68 10.87
CA VAL A 132 -6.50 10.92 10.13
C VAL A 132 -5.97 12.13 10.92
N GLY A 133 -5.27 13.03 10.23
CA GLY A 133 -4.68 14.22 10.81
C GLY A 133 -3.34 13.98 11.53
N ARG A 134 -2.82 12.75 11.54
CA ARG A 134 -1.46 12.45 12.05
C ARG A 134 -0.46 12.32 10.91
N GLU A 135 0.82 12.50 11.25
CA GLU A 135 1.92 12.21 10.33
C GLU A 135 1.97 10.71 10.00
N LEU A 136 2.28 10.38 8.74
CA LEU A 136 2.41 8.99 8.31
C LEU A 136 3.65 8.30 8.89
N TYR A 137 4.73 9.07 8.99
CA TYR A 137 5.99 8.69 9.60
C TYR A 137 6.67 9.95 10.10
N LYS A 138 7.61 9.76 11.03
CA LYS A 138 8.44 10.84 11.56
C LYS A 138 9.53 11.15 10.54
N GLU A 139 9.60 12.40 10.10
CA GLU A 139 10.68 12.89 9.24
C GLU A 139 12.03 12.89 9.98
N GLY A 140 13.14 12.72 9.25
CA GLY A 140 14.48 12.83 9.84
C GLY A 140 15.60 13.06 8.83
N PRO A 141 16.80 13.42 9.31
CA PRO A 141 17.93 13.74 8.42
C PRO A 141 18.46 12.51 7.69
N ALA A 142 18.25 11.31 8.24
CA ALA A 142 18.61 10.04 7.64
C ALA A 142 17.60 8.94 8.04
N PRO A 143 17.50 7.88 7.22
CA PRO A 143 16.77 6.68 7.58
C PRO A 143 17.16 6.15 8.95
N CYS A 144 16.20 5.55 9.63
CA CYS A 144 16.40 4.88 10.92
C CYS A 144 16.93 5.72 12.10
N THR A 145 17.01 7.04 11.97
CA THR A 145 17.49 7.92 13.06
C THR A 145 16.63 7.87 14.32
N ASN A 146 15.42 7.31 14.23
CA ASN A 146 14.51 7.09 15.36
C ASN A 146 14.11 5.61 15.51
N CYS A 147 14.98 4.68 15.12
CA CYS A 147 14.82 3.24 15.35
C CYS A 147 15.78 2.74 16.44
N THR A 148 15.36 1.74 17.22
CA THR A 148 16.27 0.97 18.08
C THR A 148 17.20 0.08 17.25
N GLU A 149 16.66 -0.54 16.20
CA GLU A 149 17.41 -1.35 15.25
C GLU A 149 17.02 -1.01 13.81
N CYS A 150 18.01 -0.90 12.94
CA CYS A 150 17.81 -0.62 11.51
C CYS A 150 18.08 -1.88 10.66
N TYR A 151 17.10 -2.25 9.86
CA TYR A 151 17.15 -3.31 8.86
C TYR A 151 17.58 -2.74 7.51
N LYS A 152 18.64 -3.34 6.95
CA LYS A 152 19.23 -2.96 5.65
C LYS A 152 19.57 -1.46 5.51
N GLY A 153 19.75 -0.75 6.62
CA GLY A 153 20.07 0.68 6.61
C GLY A 153 18.89 1.62 6.30
N VAL A 154 17.67 1.07 6.13
CA VAL A 154 16.53 1.84 5.61
C VAL A 154 15.24 1.70 6.43
N LEU A 155 15.03 0.59 7.13
CA LEU A 155 13.76 0.34 7.83
C LEU A 155 13.99 0.03 9.31
N CYS A 156 13.18 0.54 10.22
CA CYS A 156 13.12 0.06 11.59
C CYS A 156 12.73 -1.42 11.61
N LYS A 157 13.49 -2.24 12.33
CA LYS A 157 13.00 -3.57 12.71
C LYS A 157 11.81 -3.45 13.65
N LYS A 158 10.92 -4.43 13.55
CA LYS A 158 9.86 -4.62 14.55
C LYS A 158 10.53 -5.07 15.85
N VAL A 159 10.35 -4.30 16.92
CA VAL A 159 10.62 -4.80 18.28
C VAL A 159 9.53 -5.84 18.54
N LEU A 160 9.94 -7.11 18.64
CA LEU A 160 9.04 -8.23 18.91
C LEU A 160 8.51 -8.15 20.34
#